data_AF-A0A2G3JZS7-F1
#
_entry.id   AF-A0A2G3JZS7-F1
#
_cell.length_a   1.000
_cell.length_b   1.000
_cell.length_c   1.000
_cell.angle_alpha   90.00
_cell.angle_beta   90.00
_cell.angle_gamma   90.00
#
_symmetry.space_group_name_H-M   'P 1'
#
loop_
_entity.id
_entity.type
_entity.pdbx_description
1 polymer ?
#
loop_
_entity_poly.entity_id
_entity_poly.type
_entity_poly.pdbx_seq_one_letter_code
_entity_poly.pdbx_strand_id
1 'polypeptide(L)'
;MTKVFIIPFHVRRLDISIMPAGFSGGYVSCYSPGNDYVEATKKALGKLAEDGLNPEEILQPIHEIDTKNWSRHISEQWPDQADSLLDQDEFEKEMASGHVVYGPFGSYT
;
A
#
# COMPACT_ATOMS: atom_id res chain seq x y z
N MET A 1 6.66 14.40 -12.87
CA MET A 1 6.26 12.98 -12.85
C MET A 1 6.69 12.47 -11.51
N THR A 2 5.74 12.08 -10.66
CA THR A 2 6.04 11.60 -9.32
C THR A 2 6.09 10.07 -9.40
N LYS A 3 7.26 9.52 -9.10
CA LYS A 3 7.45 8.07 -9.05
C LYS A 3 6.87 7.54 -7.74
N VAL A 4 6.11 6.46 -7.83
CA VAL A 4 5.57 5.73 -6.68
C VAL A 4 6.07 4.29 -6.74
N PHE A 5 6.49 3.78 -5.59
CA PHE A 5 6.86 2.38 -5.43
C PHE A 5 5.68 1.57 -4.93
N ILE A 6 5.46 0.42 -5.55
CA ILE A 6 4.49 -0.58 -5.12
C ILE A 6 5.25 -1.65 -4.36
N ILE A 7 5.09 -1.66 -3.04
CA ILE A 7 5.83 -2.54 -2.13
C ILE A 7 4.82 -3.54 -1.53
N PRO A 8 4.78 -4.78 -2.02
CA PRO A 8 3.89 -5.80 -1.48
C PRO A 8 4.45 -6.38 -0.18
N PHE A 9 3.59 -6.51 0.82
CA PHE A 9 3.92 -7.07 2.13
C PHE A 9 3.03 -8.25 2.47
N HIS A 10 3.62 -9.21 3.17
CA HIS A 10 2.90 -10.09 4.07
C HIS A 10 2.91 -9.46 5.46
N VAL A 11 1.74 -9.29 6.07
CA VAL A 11 1.59 -8.68 7.39
C VAL A 11 0.79 -9.58 8.35
N ARG A 12 1.12 -9.52 9.63
CA ARG A 12 0.29 -10.00 10.73
C ARG A 12 -0.40 -8.85 11.46
N ARG A 13 -1.57 -9.14 11.99
CA ARG A 13 -2.32 -8.24 12.87
C ARG A 13 -1.65 -8.16 14.25
N LEU A 14 -1.56 -6.96 14.82
CA LEU A 14 -1.25 -6.74 16.24
C LEU A 14 -2.54 -6.52 17.07
N ASP A 15 -2.41 -6.50 18.39
CA ASP A 15 -3.55 -6.39 19.32
C ASP A 15 -4.42 -5.14 19.03
N ILE A 16 -3.77 -3.99 18.83
CA ILE A 16 -4.38 -2.75 18.36
C ILE A 16 -3.98 -2.61 16.89
N SER A 17 -4.95 -2.72 15.98
CA SER A 17 -4.69 -2.75 14.53
C SER A 17 -5.88 -2.24 13.75
N ILE A 18 -5.63 -1.65 12.57
CA ILE A 18 -6.67 -1.35 11.58
C ILE A 18 -7.31 -2.63 11.02
N MET A 19 -6.62 -3.77 11.09
CA MET A 19 -7.15 -5.06 10.66
C MET A 19 -8.18 -5.57 11.68
N PRO A 20 -9.40 -5.95 11.26
CA PRO A 20 -10.44 -6.45 12.17
C PRO A 20 -9.98 -7.68 12.98
N ALA A 21 -10.49 -7.81 14.21
CA ALA A 21 -10.08 -8.86 15.16
C ALA A 21 -10.33 -10.31 14.70
N GLY A 22 -11.13 -10.51 13.64
CA GLY A 22 -11.37 -11.83 13.04
C GLY A 22 -10.24 -12.33 12.13
N PHE A 23 -9.29 -11.47 11.76
CA PHE A 23 -8.20 -11.82 10.85
C PHE A 23 -6.86 -11.90 11.59
N SER A 24 -6.01 -12.84 11.20
CA SER A 24 -4.65 -12.98 11.75
C SER A 24 -3.59 -12.25 10.93
N GLY A 25 -3.86 -12.01 9.65
CA GLY A 25 -2.94 -11.30 8.76
C GLY A 25 -3.50 -11.12 7.36
N GLY A 26 -2.63 -10.70 6.45
CA GLY A 26 -2.99 -10.54 5.05
C GLY A 26 -1.83 -10.12 4.18
N TYR A 27 -2.13 -10.06 2.89
CA TYR A 27 -1.24 -9.51 1.88
C TYR A 27 -1.76 -8.14 1.43
N VAL A 28 -0.86 -7.16 1.36
CA VAL A 28 -1.23 -5.79 0.98
C VAL A 28 -0.11 -5.13 0.19
N SER A 29 -0.48 -4.38 -0.85
CA SER A 29 0.44 -3.49 -1.55
C SER A 29 0.44 -2.12 -0.90
N CYS A 30 1.62 -1.63 -0.52
CA CYS A 30 1.82 -0.25 -0.09
C CYS A 30 2.32 0.59 -1.27
N TYR A 31 1.66 1.69 -1.53
CA TYR A 31 2.04 2.71 -2.50
C TYR A 31 2.75 3.82 -1.75
N SER A 32 4.05 4.01 -2.01
CA SER A 32 4.85 5.00 -1.29
C SER A 32 5.70 5.84 -2.23
N PRO A 33 5.73 7.18 -2.06
CA PRO A 33 6.67 8.05 -2.75
C PRO A 33 8.07 7.96 -2.13
N GLY A 34 9.11 8.11 -2.93
CA GLY A 34 10.50 8.14 -2.47
C GLY A 34 11.47 8.44 -3.61
N ASN A 35 12.70 8.79 -3.26
CA ASN A 35 13.77 8.94 -4.27
C ASN A 35 14.23 7.57 -4.80
N ASP A 36 14.17 6.55 -3.95
CA ASP A 36 14.47 5.16 -4.28
C ASP A 36 13.56 4.20 -3.51
N TYR A 37 13.66 2.90 -3.85
CA TYR A 37 12.85 1.87 -3.23
C TYR A 37 13.16 1.69 -1.74
N VAL A 38 14.38 1.99 -1.29
CA VAL A 38 14.80 1.83 0.11
C VAL A 38 14.09 2.88 0.97
N GLU A 39 14.07 4.13 0.52
CA GLU A 39 13.36 5.22 1.19
C GLU A 39 11.85 4.95 1.23
N ALA A 40 11.26 4.56 0.10
CA ALA A 40 9.83 4.26 0.01
C ALA A 40 9.45 3.07 0.90
N THR A 41 10.28 2.02 0.94
CA THR A 41 10.07 0.86 1.82
C THR A 41 10.12 1.25 3.30
N LYS A 42 11.06 2.12 3.70
CA LYS A 42 11.12 2.60 5.10
C LYS A 42 9.86 3.37 5.50
N LYS A 43 9.32 4.20 4.62
CA LYS A 43 8.05 4.91 4.86
C LYS A 43 6.89 3.93 5.02
N ALA A 44 6.78 2.94 4.12
CA ALA A 44 5.75 1.92 4.19
C ALA A 44 5.81 1.10 5.49
N LEU A 45 7.01 0.68 5.91
CA LEU A 45 7.23 -0.01 7.19
C LEU A 45 6.80 0.85 8.39
N GLY A 46 7.11 2.15 8.37
CA GLY A 46 6.65 3.10 9.40
C GLY A 46 5.13 3.16 9.49
N LYS A 47 4.44 3.34 8.35
CA LYS A 47 2.98 3.38 8.30
C LYS A 47 2.35 2.08 8.81
N LEU A 48 2.88 0.92 8.40
CA LEU A 48 2.41 -0.39 8.89
C LEU A 48 2.50 -0.48 10.42
N ALA A 49 3.61 -0.04 11.00
CA ALA A 49 3.78 -0.05 12.45
C ALA A 49 2.78 0.89 13.17
N GLU A 50 2.55 2.08 12.63
CA GLU A 50 1.56 3.04 13.16
C GLU A 50 0.14 2.47 13.14
N ASP A 51 -0.18 1.67 12.12
CA ASP A 51 -1.50 1.05 11.95
C ASP A 51 -1.65 -0.31 12.63
N GLY A 52 -0.64 -0.72 13.40
CA GLY A 52 -0.69 -1.98 14.14
C GLY A 52 -0.59 -3.22 13.26
N LEU A 53 0.22 -3.16 12.21
CA LEU A 53 0.51 -4.25 11.30
C LEU A 53 1.99 -4.62 11.41
N ASN A 54 2.26 -5.89 11.72
CA ASN A 54 3.62 -6.42 11.76
C ASN A 54 4.01 -6.97 10.38
N PRO A 55 4.96 -6.38 9.66
CA PRO A 55 5.47 -6.95 8.42
C PRO A 55 6.27 -8.23 8.71
N GLU A 56 5.86 -9.35 8.11
CA GLU A 56 6.58 -10.62 8.17
C GLU A 56 7.53 -10.78 6.98
N GLU A 57 7.12 -10.29 5.81
CA GLU A 57 7.89 -10.40 4.57
C GLU A 57 7.64 -9.20 3.65
N ILE A 58 8.70 -8.74 2.96
CA ILE A 58 8.61 -7.85 1.81
C ILE A 58 8.64 -8.71 0.56
N LEU A 59 7.50 -8.82 -0.11
CA LEU A 59 7.37 -9.64 -1.30
C LEU A 59 8.09 -8.98 -2.49
N GLN A 60 8.69 -9.82 -3.34
CA GLN A 60 9.37 -9.39 -4.55
C GLN A 60 8.54 -9.77 -5.79
N PRO A 61 8.62 -8.99 -6.88
CA PRO A 61 9.42 -7.77 -7.02
C PRO A 61 8.72 -6.52 -6.45
N ILE A 62 9.51 -5.51 -6.08
CA ILE A 62 9.01 -4.14 -5.86
C ILE A 62 8.89 -3.46 -7.22
N HIS A 63 7.71 -2.92 -7.51
CA HIS A 63 7.42 -2.26 -8.79
C HIS A 63 7.41 -0.74 -8.64
N GLU A 64 7.37 -0.06 -9.78
CA GLU A 64 7.24 1.39 -9.86
C GLU A 64 6.12 1.75 -10.84
N ILE A 65 5.38 2.80 -10.50
CA ILE A 65 4.42 3.45 -11.41
C ILE A 65 4.60 4.96 -11.36
N ASP A 66 4.19 5.64 -12.44
CA ASP A 66 3.92 7.08 -12.37
C ASP A 66 2.56 7.25 -11.68
N THR A 67 2.48 8.23 -10.77
CA THR A 67 1.22 8.68 -10.18
C THR A 67 0.07 8.80 -11.17
N LYS A 68 0.31 9.32 -12.38
CA LYS A 68 -0.70 9.55 -13.43
C LYS A 68 -1.35 8.28 -13.98
N ASN A 69 -0.75 7.13 -13.70
CA ASN A 69 -1.26 5.84 -14.14
C ASN A 69 -2.10 5.15 -13.05
N TRP A 70 -2.38 5.81 -11.93
CA TRP A 70 -3.08 5.22 -10.79
C TRP A 70 -4.45 4.64 -11.16
N SER A 71 -5.35 5.42 -11.76
CA SER A 71 -6.69 4.93 -12.12
C SER A 71 -6.66 3.74 -13.07
N ARG A 72 -5.72 3.76 -14.03
CA ARG A 72 -5.51 2.64 -14.94
C ARG A 72 -5.00 1.41 -14.17
N HIS A 73 -3.99 1.59 -13.33
CA HIS A 73 -3.37 0.53 -12.53
C HIS A 73 -4.39 -0.19 -11.65
N ILE A 74 -5.21 0.54 -10.88
CA ILE A 74 -6.22 -0.10 -10.01
C ILE A 74 -7.33 -0.78 -10.79
N SER A 75 -7.71 -0.25 -11.96
CA SER A 75 -8.72 -0.89 -12.82
C SER A 75 -8.21 -2.20 -13.42
N GLU A 76 -6.92 -2.29 -13.71
CA GLU A 76 -6.28 -3.51 -14.22
C GLU A 76 -6.04 -4.55 -13.11
N GLN A 77 -5.65 -4.11 -11.90
CA GLN A 77 -5.33 -5.01 -10.79
C GLN A 77 -6.56 -5.46 -9.98
N TRP A 78 -7.50 -4.56 -9.72
CA TRP A 78 -8.66 -4.81 -8.86
C TRP A 78 -9.94 -4.17 -9.44
N PRO A 79 -10.43 -4.67 -10.58
CA PRO A 79 -11.57 -4.08 -11.28
C PRO A 79 -12.81 -3.97 -10.38
N ASP A 80 -13.07 -4.97 -9.54
CA ASP A 80 -14.24 -5.01 -8.66
C ASP A 80 -14.15 -4.07 -7.44
N GLN A 81 -12.96 -3.52 -7.17
CA GLN A 81 -12.67 -2.70 -5.99
C GLN A 81 -12.19 -1.29 -6.35
N ALA A 82 -12.00 -1.00 -7.64
CA ALA A 82 -11.45 0.26 -8.11
C ALA A 82 -12.24 1.48 -7.58
N ASP A 83 -13.58 1.38 -7.56
CA ASP A 83 -14.47 2.45 -7.05
C ASP A 83 -14.39 2.67 -5.53
N SER A 84 -13.78 1.74 -4.78
CA SER A 84 -13.57 1.84 -3.33
C SER A 84 -12.19 2.38 -2.94
N LEU A 85 -11.32 2.57 -3.92
CA LEU A 85 -9.98 3.13 -3.76
C LEU A 85 -10.02 4.63 -4.08
N LEU A 86 -8.93 5.33 -3.73
CA LEU A 86 -8.77 6.75 -4.06
C LEU A 86 -8.92 6.97 -5.57
N ASP A 87 -9.50 8.11 -5.95
CA ASP A 87 -9.45 8.53 -7.35
C ASP A 87 -8.04 9.03 -7.75
N GLN A 88 -7.88 9.41 -9.02
CA GLN A 88 -6.60 9.88 -9.58
C GLN A 88 -6.06 11.12 -8.83
N ASP A 89 -6.92 12.09 -8.56
CA ASP A 89 -6.54 13.39 -8.00
C ASP A 89 -6.24 13.25 -6.50
N GLU A 90 -7.05 12.45 -5.79
CA GLU A 90 -6.83 12.10 -4.39
C GLU A 90 -5.50 11.36 -4.22
N PHE A 91 -5.23 10.35 -5.05
CA PHE A 91 -3.97 9.62 -4.98
C PHE A 91 -2.76 10.53 -5.27
N GLU A 92 -2.83 11.37 -6.29
CA GLU A 92 -1.77 12.34 -6.60
C GLU A 92 -1.49 13.28 -5.42
N LYS A 93 -2.54 13.73 -4.73
CA LYS A 93 -2.42 14.56 -3.54
C LYS A 93 -1.76 13.83 -2.37
N GLU A 94 -2.13 12.58 -2.10
CA GLU A 94 -1.50 11.77 -1.05
C GLU A 94 -0.01 11.54 -1.34
N MET A 95 0.32 11.22 -2.60
CA MET A 95 1.71 11.03 -3.02
C MET A 95 2.52 12.33 -2.95
N ALA A 96 1.93 13.48 -3.31
CA ALA A 96 2.57 14.78 -3.17
C ALA A 96 2.77 15.18 -1.69
N SER A 97 1.90 14.71 -0.80
CA SER A 97 2.00 14.92 0.65
C SER A 97 3.00 13.97 1.33
N GLY A 98 3.56 13.01 0.58
CA GLY A 98 4.53 12.05 1.10
C GLY A 98 3.90 10.88 1.86
N HIS A 99 2.58 10.70 1.78
CA HIS A 99 1.86 9.65 2.49
C HIS A 99 1.98 8.29 1.81
N VAL A 100 1.66 7.25 2.58
CA VAL A 100 1.58 5.87 2.11
C VAL A 100 0.11 5.49 1.95
N VAL A 101 -0.25 4.96 0.79
CA VAL A 101 -1.60 4.48 0.49
C VAL A 101 -1.58 2.95 0.43
N TYR A 102 -2.59 2.29 0.99
CA TYR A 102 -2.75 0.85 0.85
C TYR A 102 -3.63 0.49 -0.33
N GLY A 103 -3.28 -0.61 -1.00
CA GLY A 103 -4.22 -1.35 -1.82
C GLY A 103 -5.17 -2.19 -0.96
N PRO A 104 -6.09 -2.94 -1.61
CA PRO A 104 -6.97 -3.88 -0.94
C PRO A 104 -6.18 -4.94 -0.15
N PHE A 105 -6.70 -5.33 1.02
CA PHE A 105 -6.13 -6.40 1.83
C PHE A 105 -6.67 -7.77 1.39
N GLY A 106 -5.76 -8.67 1.03
CA GLY A 106 -6.04 -10.11 0.93
C GLY A 106 -5.88 -10.77 2.29
N SER A 107 -6.84 -10.59 3.20
CA SER A 107 -6.77 -11.08 4.58
C SER A 107 -7.13 -12.55 4.75
N TYR A 108 -6.56 -13.18 5.79
CA TYR A 108 -6.87 -14.54 6.22
C TYR A 108 -7.05 -14.61 7.74
N THR A 109 -7.73 -15.66 8.20
CA THR A 109 -8.09 -15.91 9.60
C THR A 109 -7.12 -16.88 10.25
#